data_AF-A0A7K1TET3-F1
#
_entry.id   AF-A0A7K1TET3-F1
#
_cell.length_a   1.000
_cell.length_b   1.000
_cell.length_c   1.000
_cell.angle_alpha   90.00
_cell.angle_beta   90.00
_cell.angle_gamma   90.00
#
_symmetry.space_group_name_H-M   'P 1'
#
loop_
_entity.id
_entity.type
_entity.pdbx_description
1 polymer ?
#
loop_
_entity_poly.entity_id
_entity_poly.type
_entity_poly.pdbx_seq_one_letter_code
_entity_poly.pdbx_strand_id
1 'polypeptide(L)'
;MATTSPTHSLSAKAARAADKQIPLVSIMAKLGRTPVGIAAGENYYYLSPFREEKTPSFVVCAPKNVWVDFGEAPEPGQKAAGGDVLKLIMKLTDFDLPKARLVLRAWASDLATPAELALPPAPAGETYVTGKVTFSDVRVEPLSWKPLVQYLESRGINWSLVQQSQRTLAHLQQIFYRTSTSVREKPYFGLGWKTDAGWEVRSKGFQGTIGGKGLTWLLGRQRDEVLVFEGFIDYLSALTCYGQSYFAQTVLILNSVSMLVEALPQLKEAKMVHWYGDNDVAGERALHLLRQVMQGKVQAHNEEYRGYKDLNDFLTKTPPSKPLPPKRAEPSKLSQTAAYWLWVVFNERAPGTPEAAGKKRKCTFYTYTNDAAGLEYLRVLRNRLGNQLAYFRLCERTHGRQYKILEWAGLYQTQPITSQATVNESH
;
A
#
# COMPACT_ATOMS: atom_id res chain seq x y z
N MET A 1 -53.50 -35.61 10.53
CA MET A 1 -53.10 -34.19 10.69
C MET A 1 -51.82 -34.00 9.90
N ALA A 2 -51.91 -33.38 8.72
CA ALA A 2 -50.75 -33.10 7.86
C ALA A 2 -50.19 -31.73 8.24
N THR A 3 -48.91 -31.69 8.59
CA THR A 3 -48.13 -30.50 8.91
C THR A 3 -47.68 -29.83 7.61
N THR A 4 -48.16 -28.63 7.34
CA THR A 4 -47.69 -27.78 6.25
C THR A 4 -46.61 -26.83 6.77
N SER A 5 -45.39 -26.98 6.23
CA SER A 5 -44.28 -26.03 6.44
C SER A 5 -44.54 -24.74 5.64
N PRO A 6 -44.28 -23.54 6.19
CA PRO A 6 -44.44 -22.29 5.44
C PRO A 6 -43.19 -22.01 4.62
N THR A 7 -43.30 -22.11 3.30
CA THR A 7 -42.33 -21.57 2.35
C THR A 7 -42.47 -20.04 2.31
N HIS A 8 -41.53 -19.31 2.90
CA HIS A 8 -41.45 -17.86 2.75
C HIS A 8 -41.06 -17.50 1.30
N SER A 9 -42.06 -17.25 0.46
CA SER A 9 -41.84 -16.65 -0.86
C SER A 9 -41.54 -15.15 -0.69
N LEU A 10 -40.38 -14.70 -1.16
CA LEU A 10 -40.05 -13.27 -1.26
C LEU A 10 -41.03 -12.60 -2.22
N SER A 11 -41.63 -11.47 -1.81
CA SER A 11 -42.49 -10.70 -2.71
C SER A 11 -41.75 -10.29 -4.00
N ALA A 12 -42.45 -10.22 -5.13
CA ALA A 12 -41.86 -9.87 -6.43
C ALA A 12 -41.06 -8.53 -6.39
N LYS A 13 -41.46 -7.60 -5.52
CA LYS A 13 -40.79 -6.32 -5.28
C LYS A 13 -39.44 -6.50 -4.57
N ALA A 14 -39.38 -7.32 -3.52
CA ALA A 14 -38.14 -7.64 -2.80
C ALA A 14 -37.16 -8.40 -3.70
N ALA A 15 -37.69 -9.34 -4.48
CA ALA A 15 -36.89 -10.15 -5.37
C ALA A 15 -36.30 -9.28 -6.52
N ARG A 16 -37.02 -8.28 -7.03
CA ARG A 16 -36.51 -7.30 -8.02
C ARG A 16 -35.47 -6.36 -7.42
N ALA A 17 -35.63 -5.97 -6.15
CA ALA A 17 -34.65 -5.15 -5.45
C ALA A 17 -33.31 -5.90 -5.25
N ALA A 18 -33.37 -7.21 -4.95
CA ALA A 18 -32.20 -8.06 -4.82
C ALA A 18 -31.41 -8.19 -6.14
N ASP A 19 -32.11 -8.38 -7.27
CA ASP A 19 -31.44 -8.51 -8.58
C ASP A 19 -30.65 -7.24 -8.96
N LYS A 20 -31.15 -6.05 -8.57
CA LYS A 20 -30.47 -4.76 -8.81
C LYS A 20 -29.20 -4.55 -7.99
N GLN A 21 -28.95 -5.38 -6.97
CA GLN A 21 -27.72 -5.32 -6.17
C GLN A 21 -26.58 -6.14 -6.79
N ILE A 22 -26.84 -6.93 -7.84
CA ILE A 22 -25.80 -7.70 -8.54
C ILE A 22 -24.83 -6.71 -9.21
N PRO A 23 -23.53 -6.72 -8.88
CA PRO A 23 -22.60 -5.71 -9.36
C PRO A 23 -22.38 -5.78 -10.86
N LEU A 24 -22.58 -4.66 -11.56
CA LEU A 24 -22.31 -4.51 -12.99
C LEU A 24 -20.85 -4.84 -13.34
N VAL A 25 -19.90 -4.48 -12.48
CA VAL A 25 -18.47 -4.78 -12.69
C VAL A 25 -18.25 -6.30 -12.75
N SER A 26 -18.95 -7.09 -11.94
CA SER A 26 -18.87 -8.56 -11.98
C SER A 26 -19.48 -9.13 -13.26
N ILE A 27 -20.58 -8.54 -13.74
CA ILE A 27 -21.18 -8.89 -15.03
C ILE A 27 -20.23 -8.56 -16.19
N MET A 28 -19.60 -7.39 -16.18
CA MET A 28 -18.60 -7.03 -17.20
C MET A 28 -17.41 -8.00 -17.20
N ALA A 29 -16.94 -8.44 -16.02
CA ALA A 29 -15.90 -9.45 -15.91
C ALA A 29 -16.34 -10.81 -16.46
N LYS A 30 -17.59 -11.25 -16.21
CA LYS A 30 -18.16 -12.49 -16.80
C LYS A 30 -18.22 -12.41 -18.33
N LEU A 31 -18.43 -11.23 -18.89
CA LEU A 31 -18.38 -10.96 -20.32
C LEU A 31 -16.95 -10.90 -20.88
N GLY A 32 -15.92 -11.17 -20.06
CA GLY A 32 -14.52 -11.13 -20.46
C GLY A 32 -13.98 -9.70 -20.65
N ARG A 33 -14.67 -8.68 -20.14
CA ARG A 33 -14.31 -7.26 -20.32
C ARG A 33 -13.56 -6.75 -19.10
N THR A 34 -12.38 -6.19 -19.31
CA THR A 34 -11.60 -5.47 -18.29
C THR A 34 -11.73 -3.95 -18.49
N PRO A 35 -11.71 -3.16 -17.40
CA PRO A 35 -11.75 -1.71 -17.52
C PRO A 35 -10.46 -1.19 -18.15
N VAL A 36 -10.60 -0.26 -19.10
CA VAL A 36 -9.51 0.45 -19.78
C VAL A 36 -8.98 1.60 -18.92
N GLY A 37 -9.79 2.11 -17.99
CA GLY A 37 -9.41 3.17 -17.07
C GLY A 37 -10.39 3.34 -15.91
N ILE A 38 -9.94 4.03 -14.87
CA ILE A 38 -10.73 4.34 -13.66
C ILE A 38 -10.59 5.84 -13.39
N ALA A 39 -11.71 6.56 -13.27
CA ALA A 39 -11.73 7.98 -12.89
C ALA A 39 -12.23 8.18 -11.45
N ALA A 40 -12.21 9.44 -11.00
CA ALA A 40 -12.73 9.84 -9.70
C ALA A 40 -14.19 9.40 -9.51
N GLY A 41 -14.51 8.93 -8.30
CA GLY A 41 -15.86 8.44 -7.95
C GLY A 41 -16.15 7.00 -8.39
N GLU A 42 -15.12 6.16 -8.59
CA GLU A 42 -15.25 4.74 -8.95
C GLU A 42 -16.05 4.51 -10.26
N ASN A 43 -15.79 5.36 -11.24
CA ASN A 43 -16.30 5.19 -12.60
C ASN A 43 -15.28 4.39 -13.43
N TYR A 44 -15.71 3.23 -13.91
CA TYR A 44 -14.92 2.30 -14.71
C TYR A 44 -15.26 2.47 -16.18
N TYR A 45 -14.25 2.70 -17.01
CA TYR A 45 -14.40 2.90 -18.45
C TYR A 45 -14.09 1.60 -19.19
N TYR A 46 -14.98 1.19 -20.08
CA TYR A 46 -14.87 0.00 -20.91
C TYR A 46 -15.04 0.35 -22.38
N LEU A 47 -14.50 -0.48 -23.26
CA LEU A 47 -14.99 -0.54 -24.63
C LEU A 47 -16.41 -1.11 -24.60
N SER A 48 -17.33 -0.46 -25.31
CA SER A 48 -18.74 -0.84 -25.31
C SER A 48 -18.93 -2.31 -25.69
N PRO A 49 -19.78 -3.05 -24.95
CA PRO A 49 -20.10 -4.42 -25.30
C PRO A 49 -21.01 -4.53 -26.53
N PHE A 50 -21.56 -3.42 -27.02
CA PHE A 50 -22.54 -3.39 -28.11
C PHE A 50 -21.95 -3.07 -29.48
N ARG A 51 -20.68 -2.66 -29.55
CA ARG A 51 -20.00 -2.28 -30.79
C ARG A 51 -18.49 -2.45 -30.69
N GLU A 52 -17.82 -2.44 -31.83
CA GLU A 52 -16.36 -2.38 -31.89
C GLU A 52 -15.89 -0.92 -31.88
N GLU A 53 -15.10 -0.56 -30.88
CA GLU A 53 -14.55 0.79 -30.72
C GLU A 53 -13.12 0.75 -30.19
N LYS A 54 -12.35 1.81 -30.48
CA LYS A 54 -10.97 1.98 -29.99
C LYS A 54 -10.88 2.90 -28.77
N THR A 55 -11.87 3.77 -28.58
CA THR A 55 -11.94 4.73 -27.47
C THR A 55 -13.08 4.30 -26.54
N PRO A 56 -12.83 4.15 -25.23
CA PRO A 56 -13.84 3.66 -24.31
C PRO A 56 -14.94 4.70 -24.12
N SER A 57 -16.19 4.28 -24.33
CA SER A 57 -17.36 5.15 -24.17
C SER A 57 -18.45 4.54 -23.28
N PHE A 58 -18.26 3.31 -22.82
CA PHE A 58 -19.13 2.65 -21.85
C PHE A 58 -18.60 2.83 -20.43
N VAL A 59 -19.40 3.44 -19.56
CA VAL A 59 -19.02 3.78 -18.19
C VAL A 59 -19.89 3.03 -17.19
N VAL A 60 -19.27 2.32 -16.26
CA VAL A 60 -19.93 1.72 -15.10
C VAL A 60 -19.61 2.55 -13.86
N CYS A 61 -20.64 3.14 -13.26
CA CYS A 61 -20.53 3.78 -11.95
C CYS A 61 -20.77 2.73 -10.88
N ALA A 62 -19.69 2.17 -10.31
CA ALA A 62 -19.80 1.09 -9.34
C ALA A 62 -20.60 1.47 -8.06
N PRO A 63 -20.46 2.69 -7.49
CA PRO A 63 -21.22 3.08 -6.30
C PRO A 63 -22.74 3.12 -6.53
N LYS A 64 -23.15 3.54 -7.73
CA LYS A 64 -24.57 3.64 -8.11
C LYS A 64 -25.11 2.33 -8.72
N ASN A 65 -24.22 1.39 -9.06
CA ASN A 65 -24.51 0.18 -9.82
C ASN A 65 -25.35 0.44 -11.08
N VAL A 66 -24.94 1.47 -11.83
CA VAL A 66 -25.55 1.84 -13.11
C VAL A 66 -24.48 1.96 -14.19
N TRP A 67 -24.89 1.72 -15.42
CA TRP A 67 -24.05 1.93 -16.60
C TRP A 67 -24.64 3.04 -17.47
N VAL A 68 -23.77 3.71 -18.20
CA VAL A 68 -24.11 4.68 -19.25
C VAL A 68 -23.18 4.42 -20.43
N ASP A 69 -23.76 4.34 -21.63
CA ASP A 69 -23.02 4.25 -22.87
C ASP A 69 -23.12 5.56 -23.66
N PHE A 70 -22.01 6.31 -23.67
CA PHE A 70 -21.91 7.60 -24.34
C PHE A 70 -21.73 7.50 -25.86
N GLY A 71 -21.30 6.35 -26.39
CA GLY A 71 -21.16 6.17 -27.84
C GLY A 71 -22.48 5.86 -28.55
N GLU A 72 -23.57 5.77 -27.81
CA GLU A 72 -24.93 5.52 -28.31
C GLU A 72 -25.85 6.75 -28.22
N ALA A 73 -25.32 7.92 -27.89
CA ALA A 73 -26.11 9.15 -27.89
C ALA A 73 -26.61 9.43 -29.33
N PRO A 74 -27.93 9.39 -29.61
CA PRO A 74 -28.42 9.45 -30.99
C PRO A 74 -28.20 10.82 -31.62
N GLU A 75 -28.19 11.90 -30.81
CA GLU A 75 -27.87 13.28 -31.22
C GLU A 75 -27.42 14.15 -30.01
N PRO A 76 -26.76 15.30 -30.24
CA PRO A 76 -26.43 16.26 -29.18
C PRO A 76 -27.68 16.69 -28.39
N GLY A 77 -27.70 16.40 -27.09
CA GLY A 77 -28.82 16.75 -26.19
C GLY A 77 -29.78 15.60 -25.87
N GLN A 78 -29.64 14.43 -26.52
CA GLN A 78 -30.37 13.23 -26.12
C GLN A 78 -29.66 12.44 -25.01
N LYS A 79 -30.45 11.75 -24.18
CA LYS A 79 -29.94 10.99 -23.04
C LYS A 79 -29.25 9.71 -23.52
N ALA A 80 -27.96 9.60 -23.21
CA ALA A 80 -27.17 8.39 -23.44
C ALA A 80 -27.88 7.14 -22.91
N ALA A 81 -27.75 6.02 -23.63
CA ALA A 81 -28.32 4.74 -23.22
C ALA A 81 -27.72 4.33 -21.86
N GLY A 82 -28.56 3.90 -20.92
CA GLY A 82 -28.09 3.56 -19.59
C GLY A 82 -29.16 2.97 -18.69
N GLY A 83 -28.72 2.35 -17.59
CA GLY A 83 -29.63 1.65 -16.70
C GLY A 83 -28.96 0.89 -15.57
N ASP A 84 -29.77 0.11 -14.87
CA ASP A 84 -29.30 -0.87 -13.90
C ASP A 84 -28.83 -2.16 -14.60
N VAL A 85 -28.35 -3.12 -13.80
CA VAL A 85 -27.88 -4.42 -14.28
C VAL A 85 -28.93 -5.19 -15.09
N LEU A 86 -30.21 -5.11 -14.73
CA LEU A 86 -31.28 -5.76 -15.49
C LEU A 86 -31.44 -5.15 -16.87
N LYS A 87 -31.43 -3.80 -16.96
CA LYS A 87 -31.44 -3.11 -18.26
C LYS A 87 -30.22 -3.46 -19.12
N LEU A 88 -29.05 -3.68 -18.50
CA LEU A 88 -27.88 -4.13 -19.24
C LEU A 88 -28.11 -5.51 -19.86
N ILE A 89 -28.54 -6.48 -19.05
CA ILE A 89 -28.76 -7.86 -19.52
C ILE A 89 -29.84 -7.90 -20.59
N MET A 90 -30.97 -7.22 -20.38
CA MET A 90 -32.04 -7.12 -21.38
C MET A 90 -31.50 -6.61 -22.71
N LYS A 91 -30.60 -5.62 -22.69
CA LYS A 91 -29.99 -5.07 -23.89
C LYS A 91 -28.94 -5.98 -24.53
N LEU A 92 -28.18 -6.73 -23.73
CA LEU A 92 -27.18 -7.68 -24.24
C LEU A 92 -27.81 -8.91 -24.89
N THR A 93 -28.97 -9.35 -24.41
CA THR A 93 -29.61 -10.62 -24.84
C THR A 93 -30.89 -10.42 -25.63
N ASP A 94 -31.38 -9.19 -25.75
CA ASP A 94 -32.71 -8.86 -26.29
C ASP A 94 -33.87 -9.60 -25.61
N PHE A 95 -33.72 -9.86 -24.30
CA PHE A 95 -34.71 -10.60 -23.53
C PHE A 95 -35.66 -9.68 -22.77
N ASP A 96 -36.90 -10.14 -22.61
CA ASP A 96 -37.84 -9.54 -21.68
C ASP A 96 -37.40 -9.70 -20.22
N LEU A 97 -38.00 -8.92 -19.32
CA LEU A 97 -37.58 -8.85 -17.91
C LEU A 97 -37.52 -10.23 -17.22
N PRO A 98 -38.51 -11.15 -17.38
CA PRO A 98 -38.44 -12.47 -16.78
C PRO A 98 -37.25 -13.31 -17.26
N LYS A 99 -36.97 -13.34 -18.57
CA LYS A 99 -35.85 -14.12 -19.13
C LYS A 99 -34.51 -13.47 -18.81
N ALA A 100 -34.40 -12.15 -18.91
CA ALA A 100 -33.20 -11.41 -18.55
C ALA A 100 -32.82 -11.62 -17.07
N ARG A 101 -33.83 -11.72 -16.20
CA ARG A 101 -33.62 -12.06 -14.79
C ARG A 101 -33.05 -13.47 -14.59
N LEU A 102 -33.55 -14.45 -15.34
CA LEU A 102 -33.04 -15.82 -15.27
C LEU A 102 -31.57 -15.87 -15.70
N VAL A 103 -31.23 -15.20 -16.81
CA VAL A 103 -29.85 -15.07 -17.30
C VAL A 103 -28.96 -14.36 -16.28
N LEU A 104 -29.42 -13.22 -15.74
CA LEU A 104 -28.70 -12.46 -14.72
C LEU A 104 -28.36 -13.35 -13.51
N ARG A 105 -29.33 -14.16 -13.06
CA ARG A 105 -29.15 -15.06 -11.92
C ARG A 105 -28.24 -16.23 -12.24
N ALA A 106 -28.31 -16.79 -13.44
CA ALA A 106 -27.40 -17.84 -13.89
C ALA A 106 -25.95 -17.32 -14.00
N TRP A 107 -25.78 -16.11 -14.55
CA TRP A 107 -24.47 -15.48 -14.62
C TRP A 107 -23.95 -15.11 -13.23
N ALA A 108 -24.84 -14.67 -12.34
CA ALA A 108 -24.51 -14.39 -10.94
C ALA A 108 -24.25 -15.66 -10.11
N SER A 109 -24.81 -16.82 -10.47
CA SER A 109 -24.50 -18.08 -9.78
C SER A 109 -23.13 -18.63 -10.17
N ASP A 110 -22.71 -18.42 -11.42
CA ASP A 110 -21.35 -18.76 -11.87
C ASP A 110 -20.28 -17.80 -11.34
N LEU A 111 -20.67 -16.54 -11.08
CA LEU A 111 -19.83 -15.53 -10.45
C LEU A 111 -19.88 -15.75 -8.94
N ALA A 112 -19.09 -16.69 -8.42
CA ALA A 112 -18.88 -16.95 -6.98
C ALA A 112 -20.09 -16.57 -6.13
N THR A 113 -21.02 -17.52 -5.97
CA THR A 113 -22.34 -17.35 -5.33
C THR A 113 -22.41 -16.20 -4.31
N PRO A 114 -23.51 -15.42 -4.27
CA PRO A 114 -23.76 -14.49 -3.16
C PRO A 114 -23.73 -15.16 -1.78
N ALA A 115 -23.77 -16.50 -1.69
CA ALA A 115 -23.58 -17.27 -0.47
C ALA A 115 -22.10 -17.42 -0.05
N GLU A 116 -21.14 -17.39 -0.98
CA GLU A 116 -19.70 -17.27 -0.65
C GLU A 116 -19.30 -15.84 -0.26
N LEU A 117 -20.15 -14.83 -0.49
CA LEU A 117 -19.96 -13.45 -0.02
C LEU A 117 -20.91 -13.06 1.13
N ALA A 118 -21.94 -13.86 1.40
CA ALA A 118 -22.82 -13.67 2.54
C ALA A 118 -22.21 -14.38 3.74
N LEU A 119 -21.80 -13.59 4.73
CA LEU A 119 -21.40 -14.12 6.03
C LEU A 119 -22.55 -14.99 6.58
N PRO A 120 -22.27 -16.21 7.09
CA PRO A 120 -23.27 -16.98 7.81
C PRO A 120 -23.80 -16.12 8.98
N PRO A 121 -25.08 -16.17 9.38
CA PRO A 121 -25.51 -15.51 10.61
C PRO A 121 -24.84 -16.21 11.81
N ALA A 122 -23.72 -15.67 12.24
CA ALA A 122 -22.95 -16.08 13.41
C ALA A 122 -23.30 -15.12 14.57
N PRO A 123 -23.04 -15.51 15.84
CA PRO A 123 -23.30 -14.66 17.01
C PRO A 123 -22.74 -13.25 16.84
N ALA A 124 -23.34 -12.28 17.53
CA ALA A 124 -22.98 -10.87 17.45
C ALA A 124 -21.45 -10.68 17.52
N GLY A 125 -20.85 -10.30 16.38
CA GLY A 125 -19.42 -10.04 16.34
C GLY A 125 -19.04 -8.84 17.21
N GLU A 126 -17.78 -8.80 17.62
CA GLU A 126 -17.28 -7.75 18.49
C GLU A 126 -17.29 -6.38 17.79
N THR A 127 -17.36 -5.31 18.57
CA THR A 127 -17.29 -3.94 18.06
C THR A 127 -15.99 -3.29 18.53
N TYR A 128 -15.26 -2.72 17.58
CA TYR A 128 -14.00 -2.02 17.81
C TYR A 128 -14.09 -0.59 17.30
N VAL A 129 -13.31 0.31 17.89
CA VAL A 129 -13.18 1.70 17.42
C VAL A 129 -11.71 1.99 17.16
N THR A 130 -11.39 2.43 15.94
CA THR A 130 -10.03 2.84 15.56
C THR A 130 -10.11 4.23 14.95
N GLY A 131 -9.63 5.23 15.69
CA GLY A 131 -9.75 6.63 15.31
C GLY A 131 -11.22 7.03 15.15
N LYS A 132 -11.61 7.44 13.94
CA LYS A 132 -12.99 7.87 13.61
C LYS A 132 -13.86 6.75 13.02
N VAL A 133 -13.33 5.55 12.85
CA VAL A 133 -14.03 4.43 12.22
C VAL A 133 -14.42 3.42 13.29
N THR A 134 -15.69 3.03 13.30
CA THR A 134 -16.19 1.93 14.12
C THR A 134 -16.27 0.68 13.26
N PHE A 135 -15.68 -0.40 13.72
CA PHE A 135 -15.77 -1.72 13.13
C PHE A 135 -16.79 -2.53 13.92
N SER A 136 -17.83 -3.02 13.27
CA SER A 136 -18.90 -3.79 13.90
C SER A 136 -19.05 -5.15 13.27
N ASP A 137 -19.65 -6.09 14.03
CA ASP A 137 -19.79 -7.49 13.62
C ASP A 137 -18.44 -8.10 13.20
N VAL A 138 -17.39 -7.81 13.96
CA VAL A 138 -16.06 -8.34 13.70
C VAL A 138 -16.05 -9.82 14.05
N ARG A 139 -15.79 -10.67 13.05
CA ARG A 139 -15.74 -12.12 13.16
C ARG A 139 -14.41 -12.62 12.66
N VAL A 140 -13.83 -13.52 13.42
CA VAL A 140 -12.50 -14.07 13.17
C VAL A 140 -12.63 -15.56 13.05
N GLU A 141 -12.10 -16.10 11.97
CA GLU A 141 -12.14 -17.53 11.67
C GLU A 141 -10.77 -18.01 11.16
N PRO A 142 -10.49 -19.32 11.25
CA PRO A 142 -9.32 -19.90 10.61
C PRO A 142 -9.32 -19.61 9.10
N LEU A 143 -8.16 -19.21 8.58
CA LEU A 143 -8.00 -18.88 7.16
C LEU A 143 -8.29 -20.09 6.26
N SER A 144 -9.43 -20.06 5.59
CA SER A 144 -9.93 -21.08 4.65
C SER A 144 -10.60 -20.47 3.42
N TRP A 145 -10.92 -19.18 3.47
CA TRP A 145 -11.63 -18.46 2.43
C TRP A 145 -10.75 -18.28 1.17
N LYS A 146 -11.18 -18.90 0.07
CA LYS A 146 -10.41 -19.01 -1.18
C LYS A 146 -9.90 -17.67 -1.73
N PRO A 147 -10.72 -16.60 -1.85
CA PRO A 147 -10.23 -15.27 -2.22
C PRO A 147 -9.07 -14.70 -1.38
N LEU A 148 -8.99 -15.01 -0.07
CA LEU A 148 -7.91 -14.54 0.78
C LEU A 148 -6.63 -15.37 0.61
N VAL A 149 -6.78 -16.68 0.38
CA VAL A 149 -5.68 -17.56 -0.01
C VAL A 149 -5.10 -17.13 -1.37
N GLN A 150 -5.96 -16.88 -2.36
CA GLN A 150 -5.55 -16.36 -3.66
C GLN A 150 -4.87 -14.99 -3.56
N TYR A 151 -5.27 -14.16 -2.60
CA TYR A 151 -4.59 -12.90 -2.31
C TYR A 151 -3.16 -13.15 -1.80
N LEU A 152 -2.94 -14.08 -0.86
CA LEU A 152 -1.58 -14.46 -0.42
C LEU A 152 -0.72 -14.96 -1.58
N GLU A 153 -1.27 -15.87 -2.39
CA GLU A 153 -0.60 -16.43 -3.57
C GLU A 153 -0.24 -15.33 -4.59
N SER A 154 -1.14 -14.36 -4.79
CA SER A 154 -0.87 -13.20 -5.68
C SER A 154 0.25 -12.29 -5.15
N ARG A 155 0.51 -12.32 -3.84
CA ARG A 155 1.65 -11.65 -3.20
C ARG A 155 2.88 -12.55 -3.15
N GLY A 156 2.90 -13.66 -3.89
CA GLY A 156 4.03 -14.58 -3.98
C GLY A 156 4.24 -15.43 -2.73
N ILE A 157 3.33 -15.40 -1.76
CA ILE A 157 3.47 -16.13 -0.49
C ILE A 157 3.13 -17.60 -0.71
N ASN A 158 4.02 -18.50 -0.29
CA ASN A 158 3.78 -19.94 -0.36
C ASN A 158 2.84 -20.38 0.76
N TRP A 159 1.53 -20.46 0.45
CA TRP A 159 0.50 -20.82 1.43
C TRP A 159 0.73 -22.20 2.05
N SER A 160 1.10 -23.21 1.25
CA SER A 160 1.38 -24.58 1.74
C SER A 160 2.52 -24.62 2.76
N LEU A 161 3.51 -23.73 2.63
CA LEU A 161 4.60 -23.58 3.60
C LEU A 161 4.11 -22.90 4.88
N VAL A 162 3.32 -21.84 4.76
CA VAL A 162 2.74 -21.11 5.91
C VAL A 162 1.83 -22.02 6.74
N GLN A 163 1.06 -22.90 6.09
CA GLN A 163 0.16 -23.85 6.77
C GLN A 163 0.87 -24.83 7.69
N GLN A 164 2.16 -25.09 7.49
CA GLN A 164 2.95 -25.98 8.36
C GLN A 164 3.26 -25.32 9.71
N SER A 165 3.02 -24.01 9.85
CA SER A 165 3.44 -23.20 10.99
C SER A 165 2.26 -22.86 11.89
N GLN A 166 2.01 -23.69 12.89
CA GLN A 166 0.92 -23.46 13.87
C GLN A 166 1.06 -22.10 14.59
N ARG A 167 2.30 -21.65 14.85
CA ARG A 167 2.56 -20.32 15.42
C ARG A 167 2.12 -19.19 14.50
N THR A 168 2.35 -19.31 13.20
CA THR A 168 1.93 -18.29 12.23
C THR A 168 0.43 -18.31 12.05
N LEU A 169 -0.18 -19.50 11.96
CA LEU A 169 -1.63 -19.66 11.86
C LEU A 169 -2.38 -19.15 13.10
N ALA A 170 -1.79 -19.20 14.30
CA ALA A 170 -2.39 -18.60 15.49
C ALA A 170 -2.59 -17.08 15.39
N HIS A 171 -1.80 -16.40 14.56
CA HIS A 171 -1.92 -14.97 14.30
C HIS A 171 -2.64 -14.66 12.98
N LEU A 172 -2.43 -15.47 11.94
CA LEU A 172 -3.01 -15.25 10.61
C LEU A 172 -4.39 -15.90 10.50
N GLN A 173 -5.42 -15.07 10.49
CA GLN A 173 -6.84 -15.46 10.45
C GLN A 173 -7.54 -14.76 9.28
N GLN A 174 -8.73 -15.24 8.91
CA GLN A 174 -9.65 -14.44 8.10
C GLN A 174 -10.53 -13.60 9.02
N ILE A 175 -10.71 -12.34 8.69
CA ILE A 175 -11.54 -11.40 9.45
C ILE A 175 -12.65 -10.86 8.56
N PHE A 176 -13.86 -10.86 9.09
CA PHE A 176 -15.05 -10.25 8.50
C PHE A 176 -15.52 -9.12 9.39
N TYR A 177 -15.91 -8.00 8.80
CA TYR A 177 -16.30 -6.82 9.57
C TYR A 177 -17.17 -5.88 8.76
N ARG A 178 -17.91 -5.02 9.44
CA ARG A 178 -18.54 -3.83 8.85
C ARG A 178 -17.85 -2.58 9.37
N THR A 179 -17.94 -1.48 8.62
CA THR A 179 -17.43 -0.18 9.07
C THR A 179 -18.57 0.83 9.19
N SER A 180 -18.43 1.81 10.10
CA SER A 180 -19.36 2.94 10.19
C SER A 180 -19.42 3.80 8.92
N THR A 181 -18.41 3.69 8.07
CA THR A 181 -18.32 4.34 6.75
C THR A 181 -18.87 3.48 5.62
N SER A 182 -19.30 2.25 5.90
CA SER A 182 -19.80 1.34 4.87
C SER A 182 -21.08 1.89 4.25
N VAL A 183 -21.02 2.23 2.97
CA VAL A 183 -22.22 2.61 2.22
C VAL A 183 -23.08 1.35 2.09
N ARG A 184 -24.22 1.31 2.80
CA ARG A 184 -25.22 0.21 2.82
C ARG A 184 -24.85 -1.04 3.64
N GLU A 185 -24.14 -0.92 4.77
CA GLU A 185 -23.89 -2.06 5.70
C GLU A 185 -23.19 -3.28 5.06
N LYS A 186 -22.46 -3.07 3.95
CA LYS A 186 -21.81 -4.15 3.23
C LYS A 186 -20.67 -4.73 4.08
N PRO A 187 -20.63 -6.07 4.30
CA PRO A 187 -19.52 -6.69 5.00
C PRO A 187 -18.25 -6.63 4.15
N TYR A 188 -17.14 -6.33 4.82
CA TYR A 188 -15.78 -6.44 4.31
C TYR A 188 -15.12 -7.71 4.84
N PHE A 189 -14.07 -8.11 4.17
CA PHE A 189 -13.21 -9.21 4.60
C PHE A 189 -11.74 -8.92 4.32
N GLY A 190 -10.87 -9.54 5.09
CA GLY A 190 -9.42 -9.39 4.94
C GLY A 190 -8.66 -10.52 5.62
N LEU A 191 -7.36 -10.57 5.35
CA LEU A 191 -6.42 -11.26 6.22
C LEU A 191 -6.26 -10.43 7.49
N GLY A 192 -6.58 -11.02 8.63
CA GLY A 192 -6.31 -10.45 9.94
C GLY A 192 -5.05 -11.07 10.53
N TRP A 193 -4.10 -10.23 10.90
CA TRP A 193 -2.95 -10.61 11.71
C TRP A 193 -3.19 -10.16 13.15
N LYS A 194 -3.30 -11.12 14.07
CA LYS A 194 -3.54 -10.85 15.49
C LYS A 194 -2.33 -10.17 16.11
N THR A 195 -2.56 -9.06 16.80
CA THR A 195 -1.57 -8.33 17.61
C THR A 195 -1.99 -8.36 19.08
N ASP A 196 -1.17 -7.80 19.97
CA ASP A 196 -1.50 -7.60 21.39
C ASP A 196 -2.64 -6.59 21.62
N ALA A 197 -2.84 -5.64 20.70
CA ALA A 197 -3.81 -4.55 20.83
C ALA A 197 -5.04 -4.68 19.91
N GLY A 198 -5.08 -5.67 19.01
CA GLY A 198 -6.13 -5.81 18.01
C GLY A 198 -5.68 -6.59 16.79
N TRP A 199 -6.05 -6.14 15.60
CA TRP A 199 -5.81 -6.82 14.34
C TRP A 199 -5.22 -5.90 13.28
N GLU A 200 -4.17 -6.35 12.62
CA GLU A 200 -3.67 -5.73 11.39
C GLU A 200 -4.33 -6.41 10.19
N VAL A 201 -5.00 -5.63 9.35
CA VAL A 201 -5.87 -6.15 8.30
C VAL A 201 -5.32 -5.79 6.93
N ARG A 202 -5.24 -6.80 6.06
CA ARG A 202 -4.82 -6.66 4.67
C ARG A 202 -5.82 -7.29 3.71
N SER A 203 -6.19 -6.56 2.68
CA SER A 203 -6.89 -7.12 1.52
C SER A 203 -6.51 -6.34 0.27
N LYS A 204 -7.02 -6.77 -0.89
CA LYS A 204 -6.77 -6.07 -2.15
C LYS A 204 -7.34 -4.64 -2.08
N GLY A 205 -6.45 -3.65 -1.98
CA GLY A 205 -6.81 -2.24 -1.90
C GLY A 205 -7.09 -1.72 -0.50
N PHE A 206 -6.87 -2.51 0.55
CA PHE A 206 -7.00 -2.04 1.94
C PHE A 206 -5.83 -2.51 2.82
N GLN A 207 -5.33 -1.55 3.59
CA GLN A 207 -4.37 -1.74 4.68
C GLN A 207 -4.87 -0.91 5.86
N GLY A 208 -5.04 -1.53 7.02
CA GLY A 208 -5.46 -0.81 8.21
C GLY A 208 -5.48 -1.70 9.45
N THR A 209 -5.91 -1.11 10.56
CA THR A 209 -5.96 -1.77 11.87
C THR A 209 -7.41 -1.81 12.37
N ILE A 210 -7.83 -2.92 12.97
CA ILE A 210 -9.08 -3.05 13.72
C ILE A 210 -8.75 -3.18 15.21
N GLY A 211 -9.25 -2.26 16.02
CA GLY A 211 -8.84 -2.13 17.42
C GLY A 211 -7.60 -1.24 17.55
N GLY A 212 -6.68 -1.61 18.44
CA GLY A 212 -5.42 -0.91 18.66
C GLY A 212 -4.30 -1.40 17.74
N LYS A 213 -3.31 -0.53 17.51
CA LYS A 213 -2.05 -0.92 16.88
C LYS A 213 -1.15 -1.58 17.92
N GLY A 214 -0.56 -2.70 17.52
CA GLY A 214 0.14 -3.58 18.43
C GLY A 214 1.38 -4.20 17.83
N LEU A 215 2.33 -4.55 18.70
CA LEU A 215 3.50 -5.34 18.31
C LEU A 215 3.11 -6.81 18.22
N THR A 216 3.92 -7.60 17.51
CA THR A 216 3.81 -9.05 17.57
C THR A 216 5.17 -9.66 17.84
N TRP A 217 5.29 -10.34 18.97
CA TRP A 217 6.46 -11.13 19.35
C TRP A 217 6.15 -12.61 19.14
N LEU A 218 6.84 -13.22 18.19
CA LEU A 218 6.82 -14.66 18.02
C LEU A 218 8.11 -15.21 18.63
N LEU A 219 8.03 -15.74 19.86
CA LEU A 219 9.20 -16.23 20.57
C LEU A 219 9.84 -17.43 19.85
N GLY A 220 11.14 -17.32 19.61
CA GLY A 220 11.96 -18.37 19.03
C GLY A 220 12.64 -19.24 20.09
N ARG A 221 13.27 -20.33 19.64
CA ARG A 221 14.20 -21.11 20.47
C ARG A 221 15.49 -20.33 20.72
N GLN A 222 15.92 -19.53 19.74
CA GLN A 222 17.03 -18.59 19.86
C GLN A 222 16.48 -17.22 20.27
N ARG A 223 16.70 -16.84 21.53
CA ARG A 223 16.20 -15.59 22.10
C ARG A 223 17.21 -14.44 22.07
N ASP A 224 18.48 -14.76 21.84
CA ASP A 224 19.56 -13.79 21.77
C ASP A 224 19.56 -13.00 20.45
N GLU A 225 18.86 -13.48 19.43
CA GLU A 225 18.74 -12.85 18.12
C GLU A 225 17.28 -12.55 17.80
N VAL A 226 17.04 -11.35 17.26
CA VAL A 226 15.70 -10.88 16.90
C VAL A 226 15.65 -10.50 15.42
N LEU A 227 14.73 -11.11 14.67
CA LEU A 227 14.38 -10.71 13.31
C LEU A 227 13.26 -9.67 13.38
N VAL A 228 13.48 -8.47 12.86
CA VAL A 228 12.53 -7.36 12.90
C VAL A 228 11.98 -7.10 11.52
N PHE A 229 10.66 -7.25 11.37
CA PHE A 229 9.93 -6.97 10.15
C PHE A 229 9.02 -5.75 10.32
N GLU A 230 8.93 -4.90 9.31
CA GLU A 230 8.05 -3.72 9.34
C GLU A 230 6.57 -4.11 9.28
N GLY A 231 6.21 -5.10 8.47
CA GLY A 231 4.86 -5.65 8.37
C GLY A 231 4.81 -7.17 8.36
N PHE A 232 3.64 -7.74 8.68
CA PHE A 232 3.48 -9.19 8.70
C PHE A 232 3.56 -9.83 7.29
N ILE A 233 3.23 -9.09 6.24
CA ILE A 233 3.36 -9.56 4.86
C ILE A 233 4.85 -9.76 4.51
N ASP A 234 5.74 -8.90 5.00
CA ASP A 234 7.20 -9.07 4.83
C ASP A 234 7.70 -10.29 5.59
N TYR A 235 7.20 -10.52 6.81
CA TYR A 235 7.49 -11.75 7.55
C TYR A 235 7.06 -13.02 6.76
N LEU A 236 5.85 -13.05 6.22
CA LEU A 236 5.38 -14.17 5.38
C LEU A 236 6.20 -14.32 4.08
N SER A 237 6.67 -13.19 3.54
CA SER A 237 7.55 -13.17 2.36
C SER A 237 8.91 -13.78 2.69
N ALA A 238 9.48 -13.45 3.86
CA ALA A 238 10.74 -14.03 4.32
C ALA A 238 10.64 -15.55 4.47
N LEU A 239 9.57 -16.06 5.10
CA LEU A 239 9.32 -17.50 5.19
C LEU A 239 9.37 -18.16 3.79
N THR A 240 8.73 -17.53 2.82
CA THR A 240 8.70 -18.01 1.44
C THR A 240 10.08 -17.93 0.77
N CYS A 241 10.78 -16.79 0.86
CA CYS A 241 12.10 -16.58 0.28
C CYS A 241 13.14 -17.58 0.80
N TYR A 242 13.12 -17.86 2.11
CA TYR A 242 14.06 -18.78 2.74
C TYR A 242 13.59 -20.24 2.72
N GLY A 243 12.38 -20.53 2.22
CA GLY A 243 11.82 -21.89 2.19
C GLY A 243 11.61 -22.49 3.58
N GLN A 244 11.31 -21.66 4.58
CA GLN A 244 11.15 -22.07 5.98
C GLN A 244 9.71 -21.84 6.45
N SER A 245 9.16 -22.79 7.20
CA SER A 245 7.85 -22.62 7.83
C SER A 245 7.92 -21.81 9.14
N TYR A 246 9.10 -21.67 9.74
CA TYR A 246 9.34 -20.80 10.89
C TYR A 246 10.83 -20.46 11.01
N PHE A 247 11.14 -19.37 11.73
CA PHE A 247 12.50 -19.02 12.15
C PHE A 247 12.79 -19.52 13.57
N ALA A 248 14.02 -19.99 13.80
CA ALA A 248 14.49 -20.39 15.12
C ALA A 248 14.67 -19.19 16.06
N GLN A 249 15.02 -18.04 15.49
CA GLN A 249 15.12 -16.73 16.14
C GLN A 249 13.76 -16.22 16.62
N THR A 250 13.81 -15.30 17.57
CA THR A 250 12.64 -14.52 17.95
C THR A 250 12.29 -13.55 16.83
N VAL A 251 11.02 -13.47 16.48
CA VAL A 251 10.55 -12.58 15.42
C VAL A 251 9.74 -11.46 16.06
N LEU A 252 10.09 -10.22 15.72
CA LEU A 252 9.32 -9.03 16.00
C LEU A 252 8.70 -8.52 14.70
N ILE A 253 7.38 -8.35 14.70
CA ILE A 253 6.66 -7.68 13.63
C ILE A 253 6.15 -6.36 14.20
N LEU A 254 6.63 -5.25 13.62
CA LEU A 254 6.32 -3.91 14.09
C LEU A 254 4.89 -3.48 13.71
N ASN A 255 4.40 -3.93 12.56
CA ASN A 255 3.14 -3.50 11.91
C ASN A 255 3.08 -2.02 11.50
N SER A 256 4.01 -1.20 12.00
CA SER A 256 4.28 0.19 11.61
C SER A 256 5.62 0.60 12.19
N VAL A 257 6.47 1.31 11.44
CA VAL A 257 7.75 1.86 11.95
C VAL A 257 7.59 2.75 13.17
N SER A 258 6.41 3.35 13.37
CA SER A 258 6.11 4.12 14.59
C SER A 258 6.19 3.29 15.87
N MET A 259 5.98 1.97 15.78
CA MET A 259 6.02 1.06 16.92
C MET A 259 7.45 0.68 17.34
N LEU A 260 8.46 1.05 16.53
CA LEU A 260 9.85 0.71 16.84
C LEU A 260 10.27 1.26 18.21
N VAL A 261 9.88 2.49 18.54
CA VAL A 261 10.25 3.16 19.80
C VAL A 261 9.76 2.35 21.01
N GLU A 262 8.56 1.78 20.92
CA GLU A 262 7.97 0.94 21.97
C GLU A 262 8.72 -0.39 22.13
N ALA A 263 9.22 -0.96 21.03
CA ALA A 263 9.97 -2.21 21.05
C ALA A 263 11.44 -2.07 21.50
N LEU A 264 12.00 -0.84 21.50
CA LEU A 264 13.42 -0.60 21.81
C LEU A 264 13.90 -1.17 23.16
N PRO A 265 13.15 -1.07 24.27
CA PRO A 265 13.60 -1.62 25.56
C PRO A 265 13.89 -3.12 25.49
N GLN A 266 13.00 -3.90 24.86
CA GLN A 266 13.17 -5.34 24.69
C GLN A 266 14.24 -5.68 23.66
N LEU A 267 14.33 -4.90 22.56
CA LEU A 267 15.37 -5.10 21.55
C LEU A 267 16.79 -4.91 22.09
N LYS A 268 17.00 -4.03 23.08
CA LYS A 268 18.31 -3.81 23.72
C LYS A 268 18.88 -5.04 24.42
N GLU A 269 18.02 -5.96 24.84
CA GLU A 269 18.42 -7.21 25.49
C GLU A 269 18.99 -8.22 24.48
N ALA A 270 18.68 -8.06 23.18
CA ALA A 270 19.21 -8.93 22.14
C ALA A 270 20.71 -8.70 21.88
N LYS A 271 21.41 -9.80 21.56
CA LYS A 271 22.82 -9.76 21.12
C LYS A 271 22.94 -9.28 19.69
N MET A 272 21.97 -9.61 18.84
CA MET A 272 21.92 -9.18 17.44
C MET A 272 20.47 -8.90 17.02
N VAL A 273 20.29 -7.85 16.23
CA VAL A 273 19.02 -7.51 15.60
C VAL A 273 19.17 -7.51 14.09
N HIS A 274 18.35 -8.31 13.42
CA HIS A 274 18.30 -8.43 11.96
C HIS A 274 17.13 -7.60 11.44
N TRP A 275 17.43 -6.54 10.68
CA TRP A 275 16.45 -5.58 10.19
C TRP A 275 15.97 -5.90 8.77
N TYR A 276 14.68 -6.17 8.64
CA TYR A 276 13.93 -6.36 7.39
C TYR A 276 12.84 -5.29 7.27
N GLY A 277 13.24 -4.02 7.18
CA GLY A 277 12.32 -2.89 7.02
C GLY A 277 12.26 -2.34 5.60
N ASP A 278 11.38 -1.37 5.39
CA ASP A 278 11.14 -0.78 4.07
C ASP A 278 12.32 0.09 3.62
N ASN A 279 12.59 0.07 2.32
CA ASN A 279 13.55 0.94 1.64
C ASN A 279 12.94 2.32 1.33
N ASP A 280 12.01 2.81 2.15
CA ASP A 280 11.47 4.16 2.05
C ASP A 280 12.07 5.11 3.10
N VAL A 281 11.64 6.37 3.08
CA VAL A 281 12.17 7.40 4.00
C VAL A 281 11.89 7.05 5.47
N ALA A 282 10.77 6.39 5.76
CA ALA A 282 10.37 6.06 7.12
C ALA A 282 11.17 4.86 7.64
N GLY A 283 11.32 3.81 6.83
CA GLY A 283 12.16 2.65 7.14
C GLY A 283 13.64 3.01 7.32
N GLU A 284 14.19 3.89 6.49
CA GLU A 284 15.58 4.37 6.65
C GLU A 284 15.79 5.16 7.95
N ARG A 285 14.81 5.97 8.37
CA ARG A 285 14.86 6.68 9.66
C ARG A 285 14.79 5.70 10.84
N ALA A 286 13.93 4.69 10.75
CA ALA A 286 13.79 3.65 11.76
C ALA A 286 15.10 2.86 11.92
N LEU A 287 15.72 2.44 10.81
CA LEU A 287 17.02 1.76 10.82
C LEU A 287 18.13 2.64 11.42
N HIS A 288 18.13 3.95 11.13
CA HIS A 288 19.09 4.88 11.72
C HIS A 288 18.96 4.95 13.25
N LEU A 289 17.74 5.11 13.75
CA LEU A 289 17.46 5.09 15.19
C LEU A 289 17.90 3.77 15.83
N LEU A 290 17.54 2.64 15.23
CA LEU A 290 17.89 1.32 15.73
C LEU A 290 19.41 1.15 15.83
N ARG A 291 20.17 1.56 14.81
CA ARG A 291 21.65 1.52 14.82
C ARG A 291 22.26 2.39 15.92
N GLN A 292 21.70 3.57 16.19
CA GLN A 292 22.16 4.43 17.28
C GLN A 292 21.95 3.78 18.64
N VAL A 293 20.80 3.15 18.84
CA VAL A 293 20.42 2.53 20.12
C VAL A 293 21.19 1.23 20.38
N MET A 294 21.39 0.42 19.35
CA MET A 294 21.98 -0.92 19.46
C MET A 294 23.51 -0.97 19.25
N GLN A 295 24.15 0.15 18.92
CA GLN A 295 25.61 0.35 18.89
C GLN A 295 26.42 -0.80 18.24
N GLY A 296 26.10 -1.13 16.99
CA GLY A 296 26.83 -2.16 16.22
C GLY A 296 26.23 -3.56 16.27
N LYS A 297 25.17 -3.78 17.04
CA LYS A 297 24.41 -5.04 17.11
C LYS A 297 23.25 -5.12 16.11
N VAL A 298 23.40 -4.50 14.94
CA VAL A 298 22.33 -4.43 13.92
C VAL A 298 22.86 -4.85 12.57
N GLN A 299 22.30 -5.93 12.03
CA GLN A 299 22.49 -6.37 10.66
C GLN A 299 21.31 -5.91 9.81
N ALA A 300 21.58 -5.15 8.75
CA ALA A 300 20.56 -4.63 7.85
C ALA A 300 20.42 -5.54 6.63
N HIS A 301 19.27 -6.21 6.49
CA HIS A 301 18.98 -7.11 5.38
C HIS A 301 18.20 -6.44 4.25
N ASN A 302 17.74 -5.20 4.45
CA ASN A 302 17.05 -4.43 3.42
C ASN A 302 17.92 -4.10 2.20
N GLU A 303 19.23 -4.29 2.30
CA GLU A 303 20.17 -4.24 1.18
C GLU A 303 20.02 -5.41 0.19
N GLU A 304 19.52 -6.57 0.63
CA GLU A 304 19.34 -7.76 -0.22
C GLU A 304 18.25 -7.55 -1.27
N TYR A 305 17.21 -6.79 -0.94
CA TYR A 305 16.09 -6.44 -1.83
C TYR A 305 16.19 -5.00 -2.34
N ARG A 306 17.41 -4.53 -2.59
CA ARG A 306 17.65 -3.19 -3.12
C ARG A 306 16.93 -2.99 -4.46
N GLY A 307 16.27 -1.83 -4.58
CA GLY A 307 15.50 -1.46 -5.76
C GLY A 307 14.00 -1.75 -5.63
N TYR A 308 13.62 -2.47 -4.56
CA TYR A 308 12.24 -2.72 -4.18
C TYR A 308 11.92 -1.96 -2.89
N LYS A 309 10.65 -1.58 -2.74
CA LYS A 309 10.18 -0.83 -1.55
C LYS A 309 10.29 -1.69 -0.29
N ASP A 310 9.87 -2.93 -0.37
CA ASP A 310 9.84 -3.86 0.76
C ASP A 310 10.16 -5.29 0.29
N LEU A 311 10.20 -6.24 1.23
CA LEU A 311 10.60 -7.61 0.94
C LEU A 311 9.56 -8.34 0.07
N ASN A 312 8.27 -8.01 0.25
CA ASN A 312 7.21 -8.59 -0.56
C ASN A 312 7.21 -8.07 -2.01
N ASP A 313 7.48 -6.79 -2.20
CA ASP A 313 7.67 -6.21 -3.54
C ASP A 313 8.87 -6.88 -4.25
N PHE A 314 9.95 -7.20 -3.54
CA PHE A 314 11.06 -7.99 -4.09
C PHE A 314 10.66 -9.41 -4.48
N LEU A 315 9.96 -10.12 -3.61
CA LEU A 315 9.46 -11.47 -3.87
C LEU A 315 8.56 -11.51 -5.13
N THR A 316 7.72 -10.50 -5.29
CA THR A 316 6.79 -10.39 -6.43
C THR A 316 7.39 -9.70 -7.65
N LYS A 317 8.62 -9.19 -7.56
CA LYS A 317 9.28 -8.34 -8.57
C LYS A 317 8.43 -7.10 -8.93
N THR A 318 7.71 -6.56 -7.96
CA THR A 318 6.87 -5.36 -8.13
C THR A 318 7.74 -4.11 -8.09
N PRO A 319 7.78 -3.29 -9.17
CA PRO A 319 8.58 -2.07 -9.16
C PRO A 319 7.99 -1.02 -8.20
N PRO A 320 8.83 -0.16 -7.59
CA PRO A 320 8.35 0.86 -6.67
C PRO A 320 7.51 1.92 -7.40
N SER A 321 6.37 2.28 -6.82
CA SER A 321 5.46 3.30 -7.37
C SER A 321 5.97 4.74 -7.22
N LYS A 322 6.93 4.95 -6.30
CA LYS A 322 7.59 6.23 -6.04
C LYS A 322 9.10 6.02 -6.06
N PRO A 323 9.89 7.03 -6.43
CA PRO A 323 11.34 6.96 -6.32
C PRO A 323 11.76 6.60 -4.89
N LEU A 324 12.55 5.54 -4.74
CA LEU A 324 13.14 5.15 -3.45
C LEU A 324 14.28 6.13 -3.10
N PRO A 325 14.60 6.31 -1.81
CA PRO A 325 15.74 7.10 -1.39
C PRO A 325 17.00 6.62 -2.11
N PRO A 326 17.80 7.54 -2.68
CA PRO A 326 19.04 7.17 -3.34
C PRO A 326 19.99 6.53 -2.33
N LYS A 327 20.73 5.50 -2.78
CA LYS A 327 21.71 4.80 -1.95
C LYS A 327 22.59 5.83 -1.24
N ARG A 328 22.94 5.58 0.01
CA ARG A 328 23.99 6.29 0.73
C ARG A 328 25.24 6.28 -0.17
N ALA A 329 25.46 7.37 -0.91
CA ALA A 329 26.62 7.48 -1.77
C ALA A 329 27.85 7.44 -0.87
N GLU A 330 28.78 6.54 -1.14
CA GLU A 330 30.16 6.82 -0.78
C GLU A 330 30.54 8.16 -1.42
N PRO A 331 31.25 9.05 -0.70
CA PRO A 331 31.73 10.30 -1.27
C PRO A 331 32.40 10.05 -2.63
N SER A 332 31.89 10.77 -3.64
CA SER A 332 31.91 10.52 -5.09
C SER A 332 33.18 9.95 -5.74
N LYS A 333 32.97 9.03 -6.72
CA LYS A 333 33.52 9.20 -8.07
C LYS A 333 32.50 10.02 -8.88
N LEU A 334 32.89 11.22 -9.35
CA LEU A 334 31.99 12.14 -10.06
C LEU A 334 31.30 11.46 -11.26
N SER A 335 29.97 11.52 -11.34
CA SER A 335 29.23 11.05 -12.53
C SER A 335 29.41 12.03 -13.69
N GLN A 336 29.89 11.53 -14.83
CA GLN A 336 30.18 12.32 -16.04
C GLN A 336 28.92 12.62 -16.88
N THR A 337 27.70 12.38 -16.38
CA THR A 337 26.47 12.61 -17.16
C THR A 337 25.54 13.64 -16.53
N ALA A 338 25.80 14.11 -15.31
CA ALA A 338 24.93 15.07 -14.63
C ALA A 338 25.05 16.49 -15.22
N ALA A 339 23.91 17.13 -15.45
CA ALA A 339 23.81 18.51 -15.93
C ALA A 339 24.13 19.55 -14.84
N TYR A 340 23.85 19.24 -13.57
CA TYR A 340 24.09 20.13 -12.43
C TYR A 340 24.88 19.43 -11.32
N TRP A 341 25.69 20.21 -10.61
CA TRP A 341 26.52 19.77 -9.50
C TRP A 341 26.29 20.63 -8.26
N LEU A 342 26.33 20.00 -7.09
CA LEU A 342 26.37 20.67 -5.80
C LEU A 342 27.79 20.55 -5.25
N TRP A 343 28.47 21.68 -5.12
CA TRP A 343 29.78 21.74 -4.47
C TRP A 343 29.59 21.99 -2.98
N VAL A 344 30.11 21.10 -2.14
CA VAL A 344 29.89 21.08 -0.70
C VAL A 344 31.23 21.23 0.00
N VAL A 345 31.34 22.22 0.88
CA VAL A 345 32.53 22.48 1.70
C VAL A 345 32.20 22.23 3.15
N PHE A 346 32.98 21.37 3.80
CA PHE A 346 32.73 20.94 5.17
C PHE A 346 33.44 21.84 6.19
N ASN A 347 32.84 21.98 7.37
CA ASN A 347 33.51 22.55 8.54
C ASN A 347 34.69 21.64 8.93
N GLU A 348 35.76 22.21 9.47
CA GLU A 348 37.14 21.68 9.38
C GLU A 348 37.44 20.29 10.01
N ARG A 349 36.48 19.57 10.59
CA ARG A 349 36.33 18.09 10.55
C ARG A 349 35.21 17.59 11.47
N ALA A 350 34.71 16.37 11.19
CA ALA A 350 33.78 15.64 12.04
C ALA A 350 34.34 15.42 13.46
N PRO A 351 33.49 15.35 14.51
CA PRO A 351 33.96 15.24 15.90
C PRO A 351 34.88 14.03 16.11
N GLY A 352 36.06 14.25 16.73
CA GLY A 352 36.91 13.17 17.26
C GLY A 352 38.33 12.99 16.68
N THR A 353 38.95 13.98 16.03
CA THR A 353 40.39 13.85 15.64
C THR A 353 41.26 15.05 16.04
N PRO A 354 42.46 14.84 16.63
CA PRO A 354 43.26 15.91 17.26
C PRO A 354 44.12 16.76 16.30
N GLU A 355 44.11 16.52 14.99
CA GLU A 355 45.08 17.11 14.06
C GLU A 355 44.42 18.05 13.02
N ALA A 356 44.13 19.29 13.44
CA ALA A 356 43.49 20.30 12.59
C ALA A 356 44.27 21.62 12.44
N ALA A 357 45.56 21.65 12.78
CA ALA A 357 46.41 22.80 12.42
C ALA A 357 47.04 22.59 11.02
N GLY A 358 46.63 23.39 10.03
CA GLY A 358 47.33 23.52 8.74
C GLY A 358 46.89 22.64 7.57
N LYS A 359 45.79 21.88 7.65
CA LYS A 359 45.34 21.00 6.54
C LYS A 359 44.19 21.61 5.71
N LYS A 360 44.31 21.54 4.37
CA LYS A 360 43.35 22.07 3.38
C LYS A 360 41.91 21.61 3.64
N ARG A 361 40.93 22.52 3.46
CA ARG A 361 39.50 22.24 3.57
C ARG A 361 39.08 21.12 2.62
N LYS A 362 38.41 20.08 3.14
CA LYS A 362 37.84 19.02 2.29
C LYS A 362 36.58 19.54 1.62
N CYS A 363 36.51 19.37 0.30
CA CYS A 363 35.32 19.67 -0.48
C CYS A 363 34.92 18.45 -1.31
N THR A 364 33.64 18.32 -1.62
CA THR A 364 33.11 17.19 -2.41
C THR A 364 32.05 17.70 -3.37
N PHE A 365 32.05 17.12 -4.57
CA PHE A 365 31.03 17.39 -5.58
C PHE A 365 29.99 16.28 -5.55
N TYR A 366 28.73 16.68 -5.46
CA TYR A 366 27.60 15.78 -5.61
C TYR A 366 26.90 16.08 -6.92
N THR A 367 26.68 15.05 -7.72
CA THR A 367 25.92 15.16 -8.96
C THR A 367 24.43 15.10 -8.67
N TYR A 368 23.64 16.01 -9.23
CA TYR A 368 22.18 15.96 -9.11
C TYR A 368 21.50 16.41 -10.42
N THR A 369 20.26 16.00 -10.61
CA THR A 369 19.41 16.36 -11.75
C THR A 369 18.42 17.45 -11.32
N ASN A 370 18.05 18.39 -12.21
CA ASN A 370 17.10 19.47 -11.86
C ASN A 370 15.62 19.03 -11.91
N ASP A 371 15.37 17.77 -11.59
CA ASP A 371 14.03 17.19 -11.47
C ASP A 371 13.64 17.05 -10.00
N ALA A 372 12.39 16.67 -9.75
CA ALA A 372 11.87 16.52 -8.38
C ALA A 372 12.72 15.55 -7.54
N ALA A 373 13.34 14.56 -8.17
CA ALA A 373 14.23 13.60 -7.51
C ALA A 373 15.53 14.25 -7.03
N GLY A 374 16.15 15.10 -7.84
CA GLY A 374 17.35 15.82 -7.42
C GLY A 374 17.09 16.89 -6.37
N LEU A 375 15.92 17.56 -6.40
CA LEU A 375 15.55 18.53 -5.35
C LEU A 375 15.35 17.84 -3.98
N GLU A 376 14.74 16.65 -3.97
CA GLU A 376 14.58 15.86 -2.76
C GLU A 376 15.92 15.31 -2.25
N TYR A 377 16.83 14.94 -3.17
CA TYR A 377 18.20 14.56 -2.82
C TYR A 377 18.94 15.67 -2.06
N LEU A 378 18.82 16.93 -2.49
CA LEU A 378 19.42 18.08 -1.81
C LEU A 378 18.85 18.26 -0.39
N ARG A 379 17.54 18.06 -0.21
CA ARG A 379 16.89 18.15 1.12
C ARG A 379 17.35 17.04 2.06
N VAL A 380 17.47 15.81 1.56
CA VAL A 380 17.99 14.66 2.33
C VAL A 380 19.46 14.87 2.69
N LEU A 381 20.28 15.32 1.74
CA LEU A 381 21.71 15.59 1.96
C LEU A 381 21.91 16.68 3.03
N ARG A 382 21.11 17.75 3.00
CA ARG A 382 21.11 18.79 4.04
C ARG A 382 20.80 18.22 5.42
N ASN A 383 19.72 17.46 5.55
CA ASN A 383 19.33 16.88 6.84
C ASN A 383 20.41 15.91 7.36
N ARG A 384 21.11 15.21 6.45
CA ARG A 384 22.21 14.31 6.77
C ARG A 384 23.48 15.04 7.21
N LEU A 385 23.83 16.15 6.56
CA LEU A 385 25.08 16.86 6.83
C LEU A 385 24.97 17.90 7.95
N GLY A 386 23.78 18.50 8.15
CA GLY A 386 23.50 19.41 9.26
C GLY A 386 24.61 20.44 9.49
N ASN A 387 25.13 20.52 10.72
CA ASN A 387 26.18 21.45 11.14
C ASN A 387 27.59 21.12 10.60
N GLN A 388 27.75 20.00 9.89
CA GLN A 388 29.03 19.62 9.28
C GLN A 388 29.31 20.41 7.98
N LEU A 389 28.28 21.06 7.42
CA LEU A 389 28.38 21.88 6.24
C LEU A 389 28.86 23.29 6.59
N ALA A 390 29.98 23.73 6.02
CA ALA A 390 30.42 25.13 6.11
C ALA A 390 29.62 25.99 5.13
N TYR A 391 29.60 25.58 3.87
CA TYR A 391 28.79 26.20 2.83
C TYR A 391 28.66 25.27 1.63
N PHE A 392 27.74 25.62 0.71
CA PHE A 392 27.63 24.96 -0.59
C PHE A 392 27.56 25.98 -1.73
N ARG A 393 27.72 25.50 -2.96
CA ARG A 393 27.49 26.25 -4.20
C ARG A 393 26.72 25.40 -5.19
N LEU A 394 25.78 26.04 -5.87
CA LEU A 394 25.11 25.47 -7.02
C LEU A 394 25.96 25.70 -8.26
N CYS A 395 26.23 24.63 -9.00
CA CYS A 395 27.05 24.68 -10.19
C CYS A 395 26.31 24.02 -11.36
N GLU A 396 26.34 24.66 -12.52
CA GLU A 396 25.94 24.07 -13.80
C GLU A 396 27.17 23.50 -14.48
N ARG A 397 27.05 22.32 -15.07
CA ARG A 397 28.13 21.74 -15.87
C ARG A 397 28.09 22.34 -17.27
N THR A 398 29.19 22.96 -17.68
CA THR A 398 29.31 23.59 -19.00
C THR A 398 29.91 22.63 -20.03
N HIS A 399 31.09 22.07 -19.76
CA HIS A 399 31.75 21.10 -20.64
C HIS A 399 32.72 20.19 -19.88
N GLY A 400 32.59 18.87 -20.03
CA GLY A 400 33.48 17.90 -19.38
C GLY A 400 33.50 18.04 -17.84
N ARG A 401 34.67 18.40 -17.28
CA ARG A 401 34.87 18.65 -15.83
C ARG A 401 34.72 20.14 -15.44
N GLN A 402 34.38 21.01 -16.39
CA GLN A 402 34.19 22.43 -16.13
C GLN A 402 32.77 22.73 -15.64
N TYR A 403 32.67 23.77 -14.82
CA TYR A 403 31.41 24.20 -14.23
C TYR A 403 31.32 25.72 -14.17
N LYS A 404 30.08 26.21 -14.18
CA LYS A 404 29.70 27.60 -13.94
C LYS A 404 28.95 27.66 -12.61
N ILE A 405 29.39 28.51 -11.69
CA ILE A 405 28.67 28.74 -10.43
C ILE A 405 27.41 29.52 -10.76
N LEU A 406 26.25 28.95 -10.42
CA LEU A 406 24.94 29.57 -10.64
C LEU A 406 24.53 30.45 -9.47
N GLU A 407 24.85 30.03 -8.24
CA GLU A 407 24.53 30.78 -7.02
C GLU A 407 25.78 31.00 -6.16
N TRP A 408 26.02 32.26 -5.79
CA TRP A 408 27.05 32.64 -4.83
C TRP A 408 26.56 32.36 -3.41
N ALA A 409 27.27 31.47 -2.72
CA ALA A 409 27.27 31.31 -1.26
C ALA A 409 25.97 31.53 -0.53
N GLY A 410 24.94 30.74 -0.83
CA GLY A 410 23.76 30.72 0.02
C GLY A 410 24.10 30.15 1.40
N LEU A 411 24.11 30.99 2.45
CA LEU A 411 23.54 30.56 3.72
C LEU A 411 22.05 30.44 3.44
N TYR A 412 21.58 29.24 3.08
CA TYR A 412 20.18 29.00 2.72
C TYR A 412 19.32 29.07 3.99
N GLN A 413 19.02 30.31 4.43
CA GLN A 413 18.14 30.58 5.56
C GLN A 413 16.69 30.27 5.19
N THR A 414 16.00 29.72 6.18
CA THR A 414 14.66 29.16 6.14
C THR A 414 13.58 30.25 6.04
N GLN A 415 12.91 30.39 4.90
CA GLN A 415 11.50 30.80 4.86
C GLN A 415 10.78 30.09 3.69
N PRO A 416 9.55 29.60 3.86
CA PRO A 416 8.74 29.06 2.77
C PRO A 416 8.30 30.17 1.81
N ILE A 417 8.23 29.89 0.52
CA ILE A 417 7.58 30.77 -0.46
C ILE A 417 6.06 30.67 -0.22
N THR A 418 5.48 31.67 0.43
CA THR A 418 4.04 31.95 0.33
C THR A 418 3.80 32.76 -0.95
N SER A 419 2.97 32.20 -1.83
CA SER A 419 2.38 32.94 -2.93
C SER A 419 1.22 33.77 -2.39
N GLN A 420 1.28 35.09 -2.57
CA GLN A 420 0.13 35.89 -3.05
C GLN A 420 0.59 37.30 -3.40
N ALA A 421 0.34 37.64 -4.66
CA ALA A 421 0.41 38.99 -5.19
C ALA A 421 -0.89 39.75 -4.85
N THR A 422 -0.79 41.08 -5.01
CA THR A 422 -1.81 42.15 -4.98
C THR A 422 -1.93 42.88 -3.64
N VAL A 423 -1.41 44.10 -3.46
CA VAL A 423 -1.54 45.41 -4.14
C VAL A 423 -2.30 46.36 -3.19
N ASN A 424 -1.73 47.56 -3.06
CA ASN A 424 -2.24 48.81 -2.46
C ASN A 424 -2.31 48.92 -0.94
N GLU A 425 -2.16 50.10 -0.35
CA GLU A 425 -1.41 51.34 -0.58
C GLU A 425 -1.78 52.20 0.66
N SER A 426 -0.83 52.96 1.18
CA SER A 426 -1.02 54.22 1.93
C SER A 426 -1.93 54.29 3.19
N HIS A 427 -1.28 54.81 4.24
CA HIS A 427 -1.79 55.44 5.47
C HIS A 427 -2.08 54.57 6.70
#